data_AF-A0A7Z9T9D3-F1
#
_entry.id   AF-A0A7Z9T9D3-F1
#
_cell.length_a   1.000
_cell.length_b   1.000
_cell.length_c   1.000
_cell.angle_alpha   90.00
_cell.angle_beta   90.00
_cell.angle_gamma   90.00
#
_symmetry.space_group_name_H-M   'P 1'
#
loop_
_entity.id
_entity.type
_entity.pdbx_description
1 polymer ?
#
loop_
_entity_poly.entity_id
_entity_poly.type
_entity_poly.pdbx_seq_one_letter_code
_entity_poly.pdbx_strand_id
1 'polypeptide(L)'
;MVNRRDWLRISATAGAALTLDPRVLSALQGQDIVTRAIPSTGERIPVVGLGGANTFSAAARSGDIDRLTEVLRTMVDNGATVLDTAPGYGASEEVSGQIAQDLGMADRIFWATKLNVAGRGGGGRGGRGRGAPATADPTAARAQVERSFERLRTPVIDLIQVHNLGDPPVQLGILQEYKAEGRVRYIGITTTSGGRYPDLAEVMREYPLDFIGIDYAIDNRAAADMIFPLAQELGIAVMVYLPFGRNRLWSRVEGRDVPEWAADFGATTWAQFFLKFA
;
A
#
# COMPACT_ATOMS: atom_id res chain seq x y z
N MET A 1 -40.40 12.77 -21.92
CA MET A 1 -41.10 13.97 -21.44
C MET A 1 -41.36 13.80 -19.95
N VAL A 2 -40.85 14.71 -19.12
CA VAL A 2 -41.11 14.71 -17.66
C VAL A 2 -42.57 15.12 -17.46
N ASN A 3 -43.40 14.28 -16.85
CA ASN A 3 -44.79 14.63 -16.60
C ASN A 3 -44.92 15.54 -15.37
N ARG A 4 -46.10 16.15 -15.17
CA ARG A 4 -46.35 17.08 -14.04
C ARG A 4 -46.06 16.46 -12.66
N ARG A 5 -46.34 15.16 -12.49
CA ARG A 5 -46.11 14.45 -11.23
C ARG A 5 -44.62 14.24 -10.97
N ASP A 6 -43.86 13.94 -12.02
CA ASP A 6 -42.41 13.82 -11.95
C ASP A 6 -41.76 15.17 -11.66
N TRP A 7 -42.26 16.24 -12.28
CA TRP A 7 -41.77 17.61 -12.04
C TRP A 7 -42.00 18.04 -10.58
N LEU A 8 -43.21 17.81 -10.05
CA LEU A 8 -43.52 18.11 -8.64
C LEU A 8 -42.67 17.30 -7.66
N ARG A 9 -42.40 16.03 -7.96
CA ARG A 9 -41.52 15.18 -7.14
C ARG A 9 -40.08 15.68 -7.16
N ILE A 10 -39.53 15.98 -8.35
CA ILE A 10 -38.18 16.49 -8.49
C ILE A 10 -38.01 17.82 -7.75
N SER A 11 -38.95 18.75 -7.91
CA SER A 11 -38.92 20.04 -7.21
C SER A 11 -39.06 19.91 -5.69
N ALA A 12 -39.92 19.00 -5.20
CA ALA A 12 -40.05 18.75 -3.77
C ALA A 12 -38.79 18.13 -3.18
N THR A 13 -38.17 17.16 -3.86
CA THR A 13 -36.92 16.53 -3.43
C THR A 13 -35.75 17.52 -3.46
N ALA A 14 -35.64 18.35 -4.51
CA ALA A 14 -34.61 19.39 -4.60
C ALA A 14 -34.79 20.45 -3.50
N GLY A 15 -36.03 20.88 -3.23
CA GLY A 15 -36.35 21.79 -2.14
C GLY A 15 -35.99 21.22 -0.77
N ALA A 16 -36.30 19.95 -0.51
CA ALA A 16 -35.91 19.27 0.73
C ALA A 16 -34.38 19.13 0.85
N ALA A 17 -33.68 18.80 -0.23
CA ALA A 17 -32.22 18.70 -0.23
C ALA A 17 -31.52 20.04 0.10
N LEU A 18 -32.10 21.18 -0.31
CA LEU A 18 -31.59 22.51 0.04
C LEU A 18 -31.77 22.88 1.52
N THR A 19 -32.65 22.18 2.25
CA THR A 19 -32.86 22.37 3.70
C THR A 19 -31.99 21.49 4.57
N LEU A 20 -31.31 20.50 3.97
CA LEU A 20 -30.40 19.62 4.68
C LEU A 20 -29.05 20.33 4.90
N ASP A 21 -28.48 20.14 6.09
CA ASP A 21 -27.11 20.57 6.38
C ASP A 21 -26.16 19.96 5.34
N PRO A 22 -25.25 20.75 4.71
CA PRO A 22 -24.24 20.23 3.80
C PRO A 22 -23.45 19.03 4.35
N ARG A 23 -23.26 18.96 5.67
CA ARG A 23 -22.66 17.81 6.38
C ARG A 23 -23.55 16.57 6.36
N VAL A 24 -24.87 16.75 6.46
CA VAL A 24 -25.85 15.66 6.31
C VAL A 24 -25.92 15.21 4.86
N LEU A 25 -25.89 16.13 3.89
CA LEU A 25 -25.78 15.76 2.47
C LEU A 25 -24.50 14.97 2.17
N SER A 26 -23.37 15.42 2.72
CA SER A 26 -22.07 14.76 2.58
C SER A 26 -21.96 13.44 3.34
N ALA A 27 -22.76 13.23 4.39
CA ALA A 27 -22.89 11.96 5.09
C ALA A 27 -23.86 10.99 4.40
N LEU A 28 -24.87 11.51 3.69
CA LEU A 28 -25.83 10.73 2.91
C LEU A 28 -25.27 10.30 1.54
N GLN A 29 -24.33 11.09 0.99
CA GLN A 29 -23.42 10.63 -0.04
C GLN A 29 -22.40 9.73 0.64
N GLY A 30 -22.64 8.41 0.67
CA GLY A 30 -21.65 7.45 1.14
C GLY A 30 -20.27 7.84 0.60
N GLN A 31 -19.30 8.03 1.50
CA GLN A 31 -17.95 8.45 1.09
C GLN A 31 -17.32 7.26 0.40
N ASP A 32 -17.40 7.23 -0.94
CA ASP A 32 -16.65 6.27 -1.74
C ASP A 32 -15.18 6.37 -1.34
N ILE A 33 -14.53 5.22 -1.16
CA ILE A 33 -13.13 5.19 -0.79
C ILE A 33 -12.31 5.95 -1.85
N VAL A 34 -11.43 6.83 -1.39
CA VAL A 34 -10.56 7.58 -2.29
C VAL A 34 -9.68 6.59 -3.04
N THR A 35 -9.70 6.66 -4.36
CA THR A 35 -8.87 5.84 -5.25
C THR A 35 -7.91 6.71 -6.06
N ARG A 36 -6.79 6.13 -6.49
CA ARG A 36 -5.84 6.74 -7.44
C ARG A 36 -5.53 5.77 -8.57
N ALA A 37 -5.23 6.31 -9.74
CA ALA A 37 -4.82 5.52 -10.89
C ALA A 37 -3.34 5.12 -10.75
N ILE A 38 -3.03 3.86 -11.06
CA ILE A 38 -1.66 3.40 -11.32
C ILE A 38 -1.26 4.00 -12.67
N PRO A 39 -0.23 4.86 -12.76
CA PRO A 39 0.00 5.62 -13.99
C PRO A 39 0.31 4.77 -15.22
N SER A 40 0.91 3.59 -15.05
CA SER A 40 1.25 2.70 -16.17
C SER A 40 0.04 2.04 -16.85
N THR A 41 -1.13 1.98 -16.19
CA THR A 41 -2.32 1.26 -16.70
C THR A 41 -3.64 2.02 -16.57
N GLY A 42 -3.72 3.02 -15.70
CA GLY A 42 -4.96 3.70 -15.35
C GLY A 42 -5.85 2.94 -14.36
N GLU A 43 -5.47 1.73 -13.93
CA GLU A 43 -6.23 0.96 -12.93
C GLU A 43 -6.36 1.76 -11.62
N ARG A 44 -7.58 1.81 -11.07
CA ARG A 44 -7.88 2.56 -9.86
C ARG A 44 -7.78 1.64 -8.65
N ILE A 45 -6.91 1.99 -7.70
CA ILE A 45 -6.79 1.29 -6.41
C ILE A 45 -7.08 2.24 -5.24
N PRO A 46 -7.59 1.74 -4.10
CA PRO A 46 -7.73 2.53 -2.88
C PRO A 46 -6.41 3.16 -2.42
N VAL A 47 -6.46 4.42 -1.96
CA VAL A 47 -5.24 5.14 -1.52
C VAL A 47 -4.75 4.73 -0.14
N VAL A 48 -5.57 4.03 0.64
CA VAL A 48 -5.20 3.45 1.93
C VAL A 48 -5.32 1.93 1.84
N GLY A 49 -4.25 1.23 2.22
CA GLY A 49 -4.19 -0.21 2.33
C GLY A 49 -3.78 -0.68 3.71
N LEU A 50 -3.64 -2.00 3.86
CA LEU A 50 -3.18 -2.66 5.09
C LEU A 50 -1.73 -3.13 4.95
N GLY A 51 -0.89 -2.74 5.90
CA GLY A 51 0.48 -3.26 6.02
C GLY A 51 0.54 -4.54 6.86
N GLY A 52 1.11 -5.59 6.30
CA GLY A 52 1.32 -6.91 6.91
C GLY A 52 2.54 -7.01 7.84
N ALA A 53 3.31 -5.92 8.00
CA ALA A 53 4.47 -5.88 8.88
C ALA A 53 4.10 -5.72 10.37
N ASN A 54 5.07 -5.91 11.26
CA ASN A 54 5.00 -5.61 12.69
C ASN A 54 3.74 -6.21 13.36
N THR A 55 2.78 -5.39 13.77
CA THR A 55 1.56 -5.78 14.48
C THR A 55 0.82 -6.92 13.77
N PHE A 56 0.64 -6.82 12.45
CA PHE A 56 -0.03 -7.87 11.68
C PHE A 56 0.78 -9.18 11.72
N SER A 57 2.07 -9.11 11.37
CA SER A 57 2.96 -10.28 11.41
C SER A 57 3.11 -10.91 12.80
N ALA A 58 2.95 -10.10 13.86
CA ALA A 58 3.03 -10.55 15.25
C ALA A 58 1.76 -11.31 15.66
N ALA A 59 0.59 -10.77 15.34
CA ALA A 59 -0.70 -11.45 15.53
C ALA A 59 -0.78 -12.75 14.71
N ALA A 60 -0.28 -12.72 13.47
CA ALA A 60 -0.23 -13.92 12.63
C ALA A 60 0.67 -14.99 13.25
N ARG A 61 1.81 -14.60 13.83
CA ARG A 61 2.73 -15.52 14.51
C ARG A 61 2.16 -16.07 15.82
N SER A 62 1.35 -15.29 16.54
CA SER A 62 0.70 -15.76 17.77
C SER A 62 -0.53 -16.64 17.52
N GLY A 63 -0.93 -16.83 16.26
CA GLY A 63 -2.11 -17.61 15.90
C GLY A 63 -3.44 -16.88 16.14
N ASP A 64 -3.43 -15.55 16.25
CA ASP A 64 -4.64 -14.73 16.44
C ASP A 64 -5.36 -14.51 15.10
N ILE A 65 -5.78 -15.63 14.48
CA ILE A 65 -6.37 -15.67 13.14
C ILE A 65 -7.75 -15.01 13.13
N ASP A 66 -8.55 -15.17 14.19
CA ASP A 66 -9.89 -14.59 14.28
C ASP A 66 -9.84 -13.05 14.24
N ARG A 67 -8.93 -12.44 14.99
CA ARG A 67 -8.73 -10.98 14.96
C ARG A 67 -8.29 -10.50 13.58
N LEU A 68 -7.36 -11.22 12.94
CA LEU A 68 -6.90 -10.87 11.59
C LEU A 68 -8.02 -11.04 10.56
N THR A 69 -8.90 -12.03 10.75
CA THR A 69 -10.09 -12.25 9.93
C THR A 69 -11.05 -11.07 10.02
N GLU A 70 -11.32 -10.57 11.22
CA GLU A 70 -12.14 -9.37 11.43
C GLU A 70 -11.51 -8.12 10.80
N VAL A 71 -10.19 -7.96 10.90
CA VAL A 71 -9.47 -6.84 10.26
C VAL A 71 -9.59 -6.89 8.75
N LEU A 72 -9.32 -8.04 8.12
CA LEU A 72 -9.41 -8.20 6.66
C LEU A 72 -10.85 -8.01 6.16
N ARG A 73 -11.83 -8.59 6.86
CA ARG A 73 -13.25 -8.39 6.56
C ARG A 73 -13.63 -6.91 6.62
N THR A 74 -13.27 -6.23 7.71
CA THR A 74 -13.56 -4.80 7.89
C THR A 74 -12.93 -3.97 6.79
N MET A 75 -11.67 -4.24 6.43
CA MET A 75 -10.96 -3.56 5.36
C MET A 75 -11.72 -3.66 4.03
N VAL A 76 -12.05 -4.90 3.64
CA VAL A 76 -12.68 -5.22 2.35
C VAL A 76 -14.14 -4.74 2.28
N ASP A 77 -14.90 -4.83 3.39
CA ASP A 77 -16.28 -4.35 3.47
C ASP A 77 -16.38 -2.81 3.38
N ASN A 78 -15.31 -2.10 3.75
CA ASN A 78 -15.20 -0.64 3.61
C ASN A 78 -14.47 -0.20 2.33
N GLY A 79 -14.28 -1.12 1.37
CA GLY A 79 -13.70 -0.82 0.06
C GLY A 79 -12.18 -0.67 0.04
N ALA A 80 -11.48 -0.82 1.17
CA ALA A 80 -10.02 -0.89 1.18
C ALA A 80 -9.59 -2.28 0.74
N THR A 81 -8.79 -2.36 -0.33
CA THR A 81 -8.46 -3.63 -0.98
C THR A 81 -6.98 -3.81 -1.26
N VAL A 82 -6.11 -2.92 -0.80
CA VAL A 82 -4.65 -3.07 -0.96
C VAL A 82 -4.05 -3.71 0.28
N LEU A 83 -3.32 -4.82 0.12
CA LEU A 83 -2.58 -5.47 1.20
C LEU A 83 -1.10 -5.57 0.83
N ASP A 84 -0.22 -4.93 1.59
CA ASP A 84 1.24 -5.00 1.44
C ASP A 84 1.85 -5.95 2.47
N THR A 85 2.50 -7.00 2.00
CA THR A 85 3.17 -8.02 2.82
C THR A 85 4.62 -8.22 2.35
N ALA A 86 5.30 -9.24 2.87
CA ALA A 86 6.62 -9.67 2.40
C ALA A 86 6.94 -11.08 2.92
N PRO A 87 7.82 -11.84 2.22
CA PRO A 87 8.34 -13.11 2.72
C PRO A 87 9.05 -12.99 4.07
N GLY A 88 9.60 -11.80 4.36
CA GLY A 88 10.25 -11.48 5.63
C GLY A 88 9.32 -11.18 6.80
N TYR A 89 8.01 -11.03 6.58
CA TYR A 89 7.03 -10.63 7.60
C TYR A 89 6.41 -11.83 8.33
N GLY A 90 7.22 -12.82 8.68
CA GLY A 90 6.73 -14.02 9.38
C GLY A 90 5.66 -14.77 8.59
N ALA A 91 4.52 -15.06 9.24
CA ALA A 91 3.39 -15.77 8.64
C ALA A 91 2.40 -14.84 7.90
N SER A 92 2.75 -13.58 7.64
CA SER A 92 1.83 -12.58 7.06
C SER A 92 1.25 -12.99 5.71
N GLU A 93 2.08 -13.43 4.75
CA GLU A 93 1.60 -13.95 3.44
C GLU A 93 0.66 -15.14 3.61
N GLU A 94 1.06 -16.14 4.39
CA GLU A 94 0.30 -17.39 4.56
C GLU A 94 -1.06 -17.16 5.24
N VAL A 95 -1.07 -16.37 6.32
CA VAL A 95 -2.31 -16.08 7.07
C VAL A 95 -3.24 -15.17 6.27
N SER A 96 -2.72 -14.14 5.61
CA SER A 96 -3.56 -13.28 4.76
C SER A 96 -4.16 -14.06 3.58
N GLY A 97 -3.36 -14.92 2.92
CA GLY A 97 -3.84 -15.79 1.85
C GLY A 97 -4.91 -16.78 2.34
N GLN A 98 -4.69 -17.45 3.47
CA GLN A 98 -5.68 -18.35 4.09
C GLN A 98 -7.01 -17.63 4.37
N ILE A 99 -6.97 -16.50 5.08
CA ILE A 99 -8.17 -15.75 5.46
C ILE A 99 -8.91 -15.26 4.20
N ALA A 100 -8.19 -14.70 3.24
CA ALA A 100 -8.80 -14.17 2.02
C ALA A 100 -9.47 -15.26 1.18
N GLN A 101 -8.89 -16.46 1.14
CA GLN A 101 -9.49 -17.62 0.48
C GLN A 101 -10.71 -18.13 1.24
N ASP A 102 -10.63 -18.28 2.56
CA ASP A 102 -11.75 -18.77 3.38
C ASP A 102 -12.97 -17.86 3.31
N LEU A 103 -12.76 -16.55 3.17
CA LEU A 103 -13.82 -15.56 3.03
C LEU A 103 -14.23 -15.29 1.58
N GLY A 104 -13.62 -15.95 0.59
CA GLY A 104 -13.93 -15.75 -0.83
C GLY A 104 -13.66 -14.32 -1.33
N MET A 105 -12.63 -13.66 -0.78
CA MET A 105 -12.29 -12.27 -1.10
C MET A 105 -10.91 -12.11 -1.76
N ALA A 106 -10.20 -13.20 -2.06
CA ALA A 106 -8.86 -13.15 -2.63
C ALA A 106 -8.79 -12.35 -3.94
N ASP A 107 -9.77 -12.50 -4.83
CA ASP A 107 -9.85 -11.78 -6.11
C ASP A 107 -10.21 -10.29 -5.96
N ARG A 108 -10.66 -9.87 -4.78
CA ARG A 108 -10.97 -8.47 -4.47
C ARG A 108 -9.76 -7.70 -3.95
N ILE A 109 -8.70 -8.40 -3.55
CA ILE A 109 -7.53 -7.80 -2.91
C ILE A 109 -6.43 -7.58 -3.96
N PHE A 110 -5.90 -6.37 -3.98
CA PHE A 110 -4.64 -6.03 -4.62
C PHE A 110 -3.48 -6.49 -3.73
N TRP A 111 -2.82 -7.58 -4.11
CA TRP A 111 -1.74 -8.23 -3.38
C TRP A 111 -0.39 -7.60 -3.72
N ALA A 112 0.20 -6.88 -2.78
CA ALA A 112 1.56 -6.41 -2.85
C ALA A 112 2.48 -7.26 -1.95
N THR A 113 3.55 -7.83 -2.51
CA THR A 113 4.62 -8.49 -1.73
C THR A 113 6.00 -8.05 -2.20
N LYS A 114 7.05 -8.67 -1.67
CA LYS A 114 8.44 -8.25 -1.88
C LYS A 114 9.33 -9.42 -2.28
N LEU A 115 10.42 -9.11 -2.98
CA LEU A 115 11.49 -10.03 -3.33
C LEU A 115 12.79 -9.55 -2.66
N ASN A 116 13.42 -10.41 -1.86
CA ASN A 116 14.50 -10.04 -0.95
C ASN A 116 15.55 -11.13 -0.71
N VAL A 117 16.07 -11.75 -1.78
CA VAL A 117 17.08 -12.81 -1.67
C VAL A 117 18.53 -12.31 -1.71
N ALA A 118 18.77 -11.08 -2.15
CA ALA A 118 20.05 -10.41 -1.98
C ALA A 118 20.26 -9.93 -0.53
N GLY A 119 21.49 -10.04 -0.05
CA GLY A 119 21.94 -9.39 1.17
C GLY A 119 21.98 -7.88 1.04
N ARG A 120 21.94 -7.17 2.19
CA ARG A 120 22.09 -5.72 2.20
C ARG A 120 23.52 -5.35 1.80
N GLY A 121 23.73 -5.08 0.51
CA GLY A 121 24.75 -4.13 0.09
C GLY A 121 24.41 -2.76 0.71
N GLY A 122 25.04 -2.43 1.83
CA GLY A 122 24.95 -1.10 2.46
C GLY A 122 23.77 -0.85 3.42
N GLY A 123 24.01 -1.01 4.73
CA GLY A 123 23.61 0.00 5.72
C GLY A 123 22.31 -0.13 6.53
N GLY A 124 21.33 -0.97 6.18
CA GLY A 124 20.09 -1.04 6.99
C GLY A 124 20.13 -2.05 8.15
N ARG A 125 19.66 -1.67 9.35
CA ARG A 125 19.30 -2.61 10.45
C ARG A 125 17.80 -2.93 10.39
N GLY A 126 17.39 -4.20 10.35
CA GLY A 126 15.98 -4.57 10.59
C GLY A 126 15.33 -5.68 9.74
N GLY A 127 16.03 -6.35 8.83
CA GLY A 127 15.50 -7.53 8.10
C GLY A 127 16.52 -8.66 8.12
N ARG A 128 16.08 -9.92 8.18
CA ARG A 128 16.96 -11.10 8.14
C ARG A 128 17.90 -10.99 6.92
N GLY A 129 19.20 -10.85 7.20
CA GLY A 129 20.22 -10.60 6.18
C GLY A 129 21.64 -10.42 6.72
N ARG A 130 21.93 -10.93 7.94
CA ARG A 130 23.32 -11.15 8.34
C ARG A 130 23.79 -12.41 7.58
N GLY A 131 24.54 -12.23 6.49
CA GLY A 131 25.16 -13.32 5.74
C GLY A 131 24.53 -13.68 4.38
N ALA A 132 23.54 -12.95 3.89
CA ALA A 132 23.09 -13.12 2.51
C ALA A 132 24.12 -12.51 1.54
N PRO A 133 24.40 -13.15 0.40
CA PRO A 133 25.37 -12.66 -0.59
C PRO A 133 24.98 -11.29 -1.14
N ALA A 134 25.96 -10.45 -1.49
CA ALA A 134 25.71 -9.12 -2.06
C ALA A 134 24.93 -9.20 -3.39
N THR A 135 25.10 -10.30 -4.12
CA THR A 135 24.37 -10.63 -5.35
C THR A 135 23.22 -11.60 -5.04
N ALA A 136 22.07 -11.38 -5.65
CA ALA A 136 20.95 -12.32 -5.59
C ALA A 136 21.29 -13.60 -6.37
N ASP A 137 21.01 -14.76 -5.77
CA ASP A 137 20.95 -16.02 -6.52
C ASP A 137 19.62 -16.08 -7.29
N PRO A 138 19.64 -16.14 -8.64
CA PRO A 138 18.43 -16.23 -9.45
C PRO A 138 17.52 -17.41 -9.10
N THR A 139 18.11 -18.55 -8.72
CA THR A 139 17.35 -19.75 -8.34
C THR A 139 16.58 -19.50 -7.05
N ALA A 140 17.24 -18.92 -6.05
CA ALA A 140 16.61 -18.54 -4.80
C ALA A 140 15.53 -17.47 -4.98
N ALA A 141 15.76 -16.49 -5.87
CA ALA A 141 14.80 -15.44 -6.20
C ALA A 141 13.50 -16.02 -6.78
N ARG A 142 13.60 -16.86 -7.82
CA ARG A 142 12.43 -17.55 -8.40
C ARG A 142 11.70 -18.40 -7.36
N ALA A 143 12.46 -19.19 -6.60
CA ALA A 143 11.87 -20.01 -5.54
C ALA A 143 11.17 -19.18 -4.46
N GLN A 144 11.60 -17.94 -4.18
CA GLN A 144 10.89 -17.05 -3.27
C GLN A 144 9.60 -16.53 -3.88
N VAL A 145 9.60 -16.13 -5.15
CA VAL A 145 8.39 -15.72 -5.86
C VAL A 145 7.36 -16.86 -5.89
N GLU A 146 7.76 -18.09 -6.22
CA GLU A 146 6.87 -19.26 -6.19
C GLU A 146 6.27 -19.50 -4.80
N ARG A 147 7.07 -19.40 -3.73
CA ARG A 147 6.55 -19.51 -2.36
C ARG A 147 5.55 -18.40 -2.02
N SER A 148 5.72 -17.19 -2.55
CA SER A 148 4.72 -16.12 -2.34
C SER A 148 3.39 -16.48 -3.00
N PHE A 149 3.40 -17.07 -4.21
CA PHE A 149 2.17 -17.58 -4.85
C PHE A 149 1.49 -18.66 -4.00
N GLU A 150 2.26 -19.65 -3.52
CA GLU A 150 1.74 -20.72 -2.67
C GLU A 150 1.10 -20.18 -1.38
N ARG A 151 1.75 -19.22 -0.72
CA ARG A 151 1.30 -18.64 0.56
C ARG A 151 0.08 -17.74 0.41
N LEU A 152 0.09 -16.87 -0.61
CA LEU A 152 -1.03 -15.99 -0.92
C LEU A 152 -2.20 -16.76 -1.55
N ARG A 153 -1.95 -17.96 -2.07
CA ARG A 153 -2.92 -18.83 -2.72
C ARG A 153 -3.64 -18.14 -3.87
N THR A 154 -2.89 -17.40 -4.68
CA THR A 154 -3.43 -16.71 -5.86
C THR A 154 -2.68 -17.15 -7.11
N PRO A 155 -3.34 -17.30 -8.27
CA PRO A 155 -2.64 -17.58 -9.53
C PRO A 155 -1.87 -16.37 -10.08
N VAL A 156 -2.24 -15.15 -9.66
CA VAL A 156 -1.65 -13.89 -10.10
C VAL A 156 -1.42 -12.98 -8.91
N ILE A 157 -0.22 -12.42 -8.78
CA ILE A 157 0.10 -11.42 -7.74
C ILE A 157 0.10 -10.04 -8.39
N ASP A 158 -0.58 -9.07 -7.78
CA ASP A 158 -0.71 -7.74 -8.36
C ASP A 158 0.62 -7.00 -8.40
N LEU A 159 1.37 -6.97 -7.30
CA LEU A 159 2.61 -6.22 -7.20
C LEU A 159 3.70 -7.00 -6.48
N ILE A 160 4.86 -7.18 -7.11
CA ILE A 160 6.08 -7.63 -6.42
C ILE A 160 7.13 -6.54 -6.49
N GLN A 161 7.71 -6.19 -5.34
CA GLN A 161 8.72 -5.14 -5.24
C GLN A 161 10.06 -5.68 -4.75
N VAL A 162 11.14 -5.34 -5.44
CA VAL A 162 12.50 -5.61 -4.96
C VAL A 162 12.74 -4.82 -3.67
N HIS A 163 13.07 -5.52 -2.59
CA HIS A 163 13.09 -4.91 -1.26
C HIS A 163 14.41 -4.17 -0.99
N ASN A 164 14.34 -2.90 -0.59
CA ASN A 164 15.49 -2.09 -0.14
C ASN A 164 16.64 -2.04 -1.18
N LEU A 165 16.31 -1.89 -2.46
CA LEU A 165 17.29 -1.83 -3.55
C LEU A 165 18.29 -3.02 -3.54
N GLY A 166 17.84 -4.20 -3.12
CA GLY A 166 18.67 -5.39 -3.12
C GLY A 166 18.86 -5.89 -4.54
N ASP A 167 20.09 -5.83 -5.07
CA ASP A 167 20.46 -6.29 -6.42
C ASP A 167 19.38 -6.06 -7.51
N PRO A 168 19.07 -4.78 -7.84
CA PRO A 168 18.06 -4.45 -8.85
C PRO A 168 18.25 -5.19 -10.19
N PRO A 169 19.46 -5.28 -10.77
CA PRO A 169 19.66 -5.96 -12.05
C PRO A 169 19.11 -7.39 -12.07
N VAL A 170 19.45 -8.21 -11.08
CA VAL A 170 19.03 -9.62 -11.03
C VAL A 170 17.55 -9.74 -10.67
N GLN A 171 17.13 -9.10 -9.58
CA GLN A 171 15.79 -9.33 -9.05
C GLN A 171 14.71 -8.63 -9.90
N LEU A 172 14.96 -7.45 -10.48
CA LEU A 172 14.01 -6.83 -11.43
C LEU A 172 13.96 -7.60 -12.75
N GLY A 173 15.09 -8.12 -13.24
CA GLY A 173 15.12 -8.96 -14.45
C GLY A 173 14.21 -10.19 -14.30
N ILE A 174 14.28 -10.87 -13.15
CA ILE A 174 13.39 -12.00 -12.85
C ILE A 174 11.92 -11.54 -12.76
N LEU A 175 11.62 -10.44 -12.07
CA LEU A 175 10.25 -9.95 -11.99
C LEU A 175 9.67 -9.53 -13.35
N GLN A 176 10.50 -9.03 -14.27
CA GLN A 176 10.08 -8.75 -15.65
C GLN A 176 9.65 -10.03 -16.39
N GLU A 177 10.32 -11.16 -16.16
CA GLU A 177 9.91 -12.45 -16.74
C GLU A 177 8.54 -12.87 -16.21
N TYR A 178 8.31 -12.82 -14.89
CA TYR A 178 7.00 -13.11 -14.29
C TYR A 178 5.90 -12.15 -14.77
N LYS A 179 6.25 -10.88 -15.04
CA LYS A 179 5.33 -9.90 -15.64
C LYS A 179 5.00 -10.24 -17.09
N ALA A 180 6.00 -10.63 -17.88
CA ALA A 180 5.81 -11.06 -19.27
C ALA A 180 4.96 -12.35 -19.37
N GLU A 181 5.07 -13.25 -18.38
CA GLU A 181 4.21 -14.45 -18.24
C GLU A 181 2.78 -14.13 -17.78
N GLY A 182 2.48 -12.89 -17.37
CA GLY A 182 1.17 -12.50 -16.84
C GLY A 182 0.88 -13.00 -15.42
N ARG A 183 1.87 -13.58 -14.74
CA ARG A 183 1.75 -14.08 -13.35
C ARG A 183 1.91 -12.96 -12.32
N VAL A 184 2.59 -11.87 -12.69
CA VAL A 184 2.71 -10.65 -11.89
C VAL A 184 2.20 -9.46 -12.71
N ARG A 185 1.33 -8.62 -12.15
CA ARG A 185 0.74 -7.49 -12.92
C ARG A 185 1.65 -6.27 -12.94
N TYR A 186 2.29 -5.97 -11.82
CA TYR A 186 3.11 -4.79 -11.58
C TYR A 186 4.41 -5.16 -10.87
N ILE A 187 5.47 -4.43 -11.20
CA ILE A 187 6.77 -4.58 -10.56
C ILE A 187 7.23 -3.26 -9.96
N GLY A 188 8.01 -3.33 -8.90
CA GLY A 188 8.55 -2.12 -8.29
C GLY A 188 9.81 -2.36 -7.48
N ILE A 189 10.24 -1.31 -6.79
CA ILE A 189 11.40 -1.37 -5.90
C ILE A 189 11.22 -0.46 -4.69
N THR A 190 11.85 -0.80 -3.58
CA THR A 190 11.64 -0.06 -2.33
C THR A 190 12.94 0.44 -1.72
N THR A 191 12.86 1.53 -0.96
CA THR A 191 13.83 1.90 0.08
C THR A 191 13.17 2.80 1.12
N THR A 192 13.34 2.48 2.40
CA THR A 192 12.90 3.35 3.51
C THR A 192 14.06 4.14 4.11
N SER A 193 15.19 4.25 3.41
CA SER A 193 16.36 5.00 3.86
C SER A 193 16.54 6.21 2.95
N GLY A 194 16.29 7.42 3.48
CA GLY A 194 16.41 8.66 2.71
C GLY A 194 17.82 8.89 2.13
N GLY A 195 18.86 8.41 2.81
CA GLY A 195 20.24 8.45 2.30
C GLY A 195 20.48 7.61 1.04
N ARG A 196 19.51 6.76 0.63
CA ARG A 196 19.56 5.95 -0.60
C ARG A 196 18.59 6.43 -1.68
N TYR A 197 18.01 7.62 -1.53
CA TYR A 197 17.20 8.22 -2.60
C TYR A 197 17.99 8.54 -3.86
N PRO A 198 19.29 8.92 -3.81
CA PRO A 198 20.11 8.98 -5.03
C PRO A 198 20.16 7.64 -5.77
N ASP A 199 20.49 6.54 -5.08
CA ASP A 199 20.48 5.19 -5.66
C ASP A 199 19.09 4.82 -6.24
N LEU A 200 18.01 5.15 -5.53
CA LEU A 200 16.65 4.89 -6.00
C LEU A 200 16.37 5.67 -7.29
N ALA A 201 16.76 6.93 -7.37
CA ALA A 201 16.56 7.77 -8.54
C ALA A 201 17.33 7.27 -9.77
N GLU A 202 18.51 6.66 -9.58
CA GLU A 202 19.23 5.98 -10.66
C GLU A 202 18.43 4.77 -11.17
N VAL A 203 18.00 3.89 -10.26
CA VAL A 203 17.19 2.71 -10.63
C VAL A 203 15.87 3.10 -11.30
N MET A 204 15.20 4.16 -10.83
CA MET A 204 13.95 4.64 -11.44
C MET A 204 14.13 5.03 -12.92
N ARG A 205 15.30 5.56 -13.29
CA ARG A 205 15.59 5.94 -14.69
C ARG A 205 16.06 4.77 -15.54
N GLU A 206 16.70 3.79 -14.91
CA GLU A 206 17.29 2.64 -15.61
C GLU A 206 16.26 1.53 -15.90
N TYR A 207 15.28 1.33 -15.02
CA TYR A 207 14.34 0.21 -15.10
C TYR A 207 12.89 0.68 -15.30
N PRO A 208 12.08 -0.07 -16.09
CA PRO A 208 10.67 0.20 -16.27
C PRO A 208 9.86 -0.26 -15.04
N LEU A 209 9.78 0.60 -14.03
CA LEU A 209 9.05 0.33 -12.79
C LEU A 209 7.60 0.83 -12.87
N ASP A 210 6.67 0.07 -12.28
CA ASP A 210 5.29 0.55 -12.07
C ASP A 210 5.15 1.25 -10.72
N PHE A 211 5.88 0.78 -9.71
CA PHE A 211 5.82 1.27 -8.33
C PHE A 211 7.19 1.52 -7.71
N ILE A 212 7.22 2.50 -6.81
CA ILE A 212 8.23 2.59 -5.75
C ILE A 212 7.60 2.54 -4.36
N GLY A 213 8.29 1.91 -3.42
CA GLY A 213 7.91 1.87 -2.00
C GLY A 213 8.88 2.66 -1.12
N ILE A 214 8.42 3.71 -0.44
CA ILE A 214 9.30 4.62 0.32
C ILE A 214 8.77 4.99 1.72
N ASP A 215 9.66 5.49 2.57
CA ASP A 215 9.28 6.20 3.79
C ASP A 215 8.86 7.64 3.44
N TYR A 216 7.69 8.05 3.93
CA TYR A 216 7.25 9.44 3.92
C TYR A 216 6.30 9.66 5.08
N ALA A 217 6.51 10.73 5.84
CA ALA A 217 5.70 11.12 6.98
C ALA A 217 5.89 12.60 7.26
N ILE A 218 5.04 13.20 8.11
CA ILE A 218 5.20 14.62 8.45
C ILE A 218 6.53 14.92 9.15
N ASP A 219 7.13 13.95 9.84
CA ASP A 219 8.47 14.07 10.43
C ASP A 219 9.62 13.60 9.53
N ASN A 220 9.32 13.11 8.32
CA ASN A 220 10.30 12.68 7.33
C ASN A 220 9.83 13.02 5.91
N ARG A 221 10.29 14.16 5.39
CA ARG A 221 9.81 14.73 4.12
C ARG A 221 10.81 14.65 2.97
N ALA A 222 11.98 14.02 3.17
CA ALA A 222 13.09 14.02 2.21
C ALA A 222 12.70 13.49 0.81
N ALA A 223 11.69 12.62 0.73
CA ALA A 223 11.21 12.11 -0.56
C ALA A 223 10.59 13.21 -1.45
N ALA A 224 10.02 14.26 -0.85
CA ALA A 224 9.35 15.33 -1.59
C ALA A 224 10.33 16.17 -2.44
N ASP A 225 11.61 16.21 -2.06
CA ASP A 225 12.60 17.06 -2.73
C ASP A 225 13.05 16.50 -4.08
N MET A 226 13.05 15.17 -4.24
CA MET A 226 13.62 14.50 -5.42
C MET A 226 12.76 13.33 -5.92
N ILE A 227 12.26 12.48 -5.02
CA ILE A 227 11.61 11.23 -5.40
C ILE A 227 10.21 11.46 -5.97
N PHE A 228 9.38 12.31 -5.34
CA PHE A 228 8.04 12.57 -5.85
C PHE A 228 8.03 13.27 -7.22
N PRO A 229 8.83 14.34 -7.47
CA PRO A 229 8.92 14.93 -8.80
C PRO A 229 9.37 13.93 -9.87
N LEU A 230 10.37 13.09 -9.56
CA LEU A 230 10.87 12.09 -10.49
C LEU A 230 9.84 10.98 -10.77
N ALA A 231 9.13 10.51 -9.73
CA ALA A 231 8.06 9.52 -9.92
C ALA A 231 6.93 10.06 -10.78
N GLN A 232 6.58 11.35 -10.63
CA GLN A 232 5.60 12.01 -11.47
C GLN A 232 6.08 12.15 -12.93
N GLU A 233 7.33 12.54 -13.14
CA GLU A 233 7.95 12.65 -14.48
C GLU A 233 7.94 11.30 -15.21
N LEU A 234 8.30 10.23 -14.50
CA LEU A 234 8.45 8.89 -15.09
C LEU A 234 7.15 8.07 -15.10
N GLY A 235 6.06 8.58 -14.52
CA GLY A 235 4.80 7.85 -14.44
C GLY A 235 4.88 6.61 -13.52
N ILE A 236 5.54 6.75 -12.37
CA ILE A 236 5.71 5.67 -11.39
C ILE A 236 4.78 5.92 -10.20
N ALA A 237 4.00 4.90 -9.81
CA ALA A 237 3.16 4.97 -8.61
C ALA A 237 4.03 4.95 -7.33
N VAL A 238 3.58 5.65 -6.29
CA VAL A 238 4.31 5.71 -5.01
C VAL A 238 3.47 5.09 -3.89
N MET A 239 4.06 4.10 -3.20
CA MET A 239 3.49 3.47 -2.01
C MET A 239 4.26 3.93 -0.76
N VAL A 240 3.57 4.56 0.19
CA VAL A 240 4.16 5.11 1.42
C VAL A 240 4.08 4.08 2.56
N TYR A 241 5.21 3.71 3.14
CA TYR A 241 5.30 2.60 4.11
C TYR A 241 5.31 2.97 5.58
N LEU A 242 5.52 4.24 5.94
CA LEU A 242 5.64 4.64 7.34
C LEU A 242 4.92 5.97 7.60
N PRO A 243 3.63 6.13 7.22
CA PRO A 243 2.94 7.42 7.34
C PRO A 243 2.84 7.93 8.79
N PHE A 244 2.96 7.03 9.77
CA PHE A 244 3.00 7.35 11.21
C PHE A 244 4.42 7.55 11.78
N GLY A 245 5.45 7.56 10.94
CA GLY A 245 6.84 7.56 11.39
C GLY A 245 7.17 6.36 12.29
N ARG A 246 6.55 5.21 12.02
CA ARG A 246 6.40 4.08 12.97
C ARG A 246 5.62 4.52 14.22
N ASN A 247 6.33 4.64 15.35
CA ASN A 247 5.77 5.09 16.62
C ASN A 247 6.20 6.51 16.98
N ARG A 248 7.08 7.14 16.20
CA ARG A 248 7.65 8.45 16.54
C ARG A 248 6.59 9.54 16.59
N LEU A 249 5.65 9.55 15.64
CA LEU A 249 4.59 10.57 15.62
C LEU A 249 3.62 10.37 16.78
N TRP A 250 3.28 9.13 17.13
CA TRP A 250 2.44 8.82 18.29
C TRP A 250 3.03 9.37 19.59
N SER A 251 4.34 9.18 19.81
CA SER A 251 5.03 9.74 20.99
C SER A 251 5.03 11.27 21.02
N ARG A 252 4.95 11.95 19.86
CA ARG A 252 4.93 13.43 19.81
C ARG A 252 3.56 14.02 20.15
N VAL A 253 2.49 13.26 19.95
CA VAL A 253 1.11 13.73 20.13
C VAL A 253 0.41 13.07 21.31
N GLU A 254 1.14 12.29 22.10
CA GLU A 254 0.62 11.64 23.30
C GLU A 254 0.00 12.68 24.26
N GLY A 255 -1.23 12.40 24.71
CA GLY A 255 -1.99 13.28 25.59
C GLY A 255 -2.47 14.59 24.95
N ARG A 256 -2.41 14.72 23.63
CA ARG A 256 -2.86 15.92 22.90
C ARG A 256 -4.00 15.58 21.96
N ASP A 257 -5.01 16.44 21.93
CA ASP A 257 -6.04 16.40 20.90
C ASP A 257 -5.49 16.92 19.57
N VAL A 258 -6.11 16.49 18.47
CA VAL A 258 -5.84 17.09 17.16
C VAL A 258 -6.32 18.55 17.18
N PRO A 259 -5.57 19.51 16.62
CA PRO A 259 -6.00 20.90 16.61
C PRO A 259 -7.35 21.08 15.90
N GLU A 260 -8.20 22.02 16.35
CA GLU A 260 -9.53 22.24 15.77
C GLU A 260 -9.49 22.55 14.26
N TRP A 261 -8.47 23.29 13.81
CA TRP A 261 -8.26 23.60 12.39
C TRP A 261 -7.99 22.37 11.52
N ALA A 262 -7.69 21.20 12.11
CA ALA A 262 -7.58 19.96 11.35
C ALA A 262 -8.91 19.53 10.72
N ALA A 263 -10.03 20.00 11.28
CA ALA A 263 -11.35 19.82 10.70
C ALA A 263 -11.48 20.45 9.30
N ASP A 264 -10.69 21.49 8.98
CA ASP A 264 -10.74 22.20 7.68
C ASP A 264 -10.39 21.29 6.50
N PHE A 265 -9.61 20.23 6.74
CA PHE A 265 -9.31 19.18 5.74
C PHE A 265 -9.86 17.80 6.16
N GLY A 266 -10.81 17.79 7.10
CA GLY A 266 -11.57 16.61 7.50
C GLY A 266 -10.79 15.60 8.34
N ALA A 267 -9.84 16.06 9.17
CA ALA A 267 -9.18 15.23 10.17
C ALA A 267 -9.73 15.55 11.57
N THR A 268 -10.33 14.55 12.22
CA THR A 268 -10.80 14.61 13.62
C THR A 268 -9.97 13.72 14.55
N THR A 269 -8.95 13.01 14.01
CA THR A 269 -7.99 12.21 14.78
C THR A 269 -6.58 12.42 14.26
N TRP A 270 -5.57 12.17 15.10
CA TRP A 270 -4.17 12.17 14.68
C TRP A 270 -3.87 11.15 13.58
N ALA A 271 -4.56 10.00 13.58
CA ALA A 271 -4.43 9.01 12.51
C ALA A 271 -4.81 9.60 11.15
N GLN A 272 -5.99 10.25 11.08
CA GLN A 272 -6.45 10.91 9.87
C GLN A 272 -5.53 12.08 9.48
N PHE A 273 -5.04 12.84 10.45
CA PHE A 273 -4.11 13.94 10.20
C PHE A 273 -2.83 13.44 9.51
N PHE A 274 -2.18 12.41 10.07
CA PHE A 274 -0.93 11.87 9.53
C PHE A 274 -1.15 11.20 8.15
N LEU A 275 -2.26 10.49 7.96
CA LEU A 275 -2.59 9.85 6.69
C LEU A 275 -2.97 10.85 5.60
N LYS A 276 -3.60 11.98 5.92
CA LYS A 276 -3.94 13.02 4.94
C LYS A 276 -2.73 13.85 4.53
N PHE A 277 -1.75 13.97 5.41
CA PHE A 277 -0.47 14.60 5.07
C PHE A 277 0.33 13.74 4.09
N ALA A 278 0.38 12.42 4.35
CA ALA A 278 1.15 11.47 3.57
C ALA A 278 0.56 11.23 2.17
#